data_AF-A0A093GE63-F1
#
_entry.id   AF-A0A093GE63-F1
#
_cell.length_a   1.000
_cell.length_b   1.000
_cell.length_c   1.000
_cell.angle_alpha   90.00
_cell.angle_beta   90.00
_cell.angle_gamma   90.00
#
_symmetry.space_group_name_H-M   'P 1'
#
loop_
_entity.id
_entity.type
_entity.pdbx_description
1 polymer ?
#
loop_
_entity_poly.entity_id
_entity_poly.type
_entity_poly.pdbx_seq_one_letter_code
_entity_poly.pdbx_strand_id
1 'polypeptide(L)'
;RAREEFLELLELLVSHARTHVSSLAAMEEFHLSLSQCVVLRYHWIEPFVRRLKERLAAFHRFFCVADQVKVYTNENKTRTFLGLEVSAGHFQLLELVSEVDRVLEEFDLPTFYKDPSFHISLAWCVGDLSGKLEGQCLQELQGIVDGFEDSALLLRLPWEEIRCKSGNKHFSFPLR
;
A
#
# COMPACT_ATOMS: atom_id res chain seq x y z
N ARG A 1 -14.31 -13.00 10.72
CA ARG A 1 -15.33 -12.08 10.19
C ARG A 1 -14.73 -10.99 9.30
N ALA A 2 -14.28 -9.83 9.80
CA ALA A 2 -13.76 -8.75 8.93
C ALA A 2 -12.63 -9.19 7.97
N ARG A 3 -11.71 -10.05 8.42
CA ARG A 3 -10.67 -10.61 7.54
C ARG A 3 -11.23 -11.52 6.44
N GLU A 4 -12.27 -12.30 6.75
CA GLU A 4 -12.91 -13.19 5.78
C GLU A 4 -13.71 -12.37 4.76
N GLU A 5 -14.50 -11.40 5.23
CA GLU A 5 -15.24 -10.44 4.40
C GLU A 5 -14.29 -9.66 3.45
N PHE A 6 -13.10 -9.26 3.93
CA PHE A 6 -12.09 -8.63 3.07
C PHE A 6 -11.54 -9.58 2.01
N LEU A 7 -11.30 -10.85 2.37
CA LEU A 7 -10.83 -11.86 1.42
C LEU A 7 -11.91 -12.20 0.37
N GLU A 8 -13.18 -12.21 0.75
CA GLU A 8 -14.31 -12.36 -0.17
C GLU A 8 -14.39 -11.19 -1.16
N LEU A 9 -14.30 -9.95 -0.66
CA LEU A 9 -14.21 -8.76 -1.51
C LEU A 9 -13.01 -8.83 -2.47
N LEU A 10 -11.84 -9.22 -1.96
CA LEU A 10 -10.64 -9.40 -2.77
C LEU A 10 -10.85 -10.45 -3.87
N GLU A 11 -11.44 -11.60 -3.54
CA GLU A 11 -11.71 -12.66 -4.50
C GLU A 11 -12.67 -12.20 -5.60
N LEU A 12 -13.73 -11.46 -5.25
CA LEU A 12 -14.66 -10.87 -6.21
C LEU A 12 -13.95 -9.88 -7.15
N LEU A 13 -13.18 -8.94 -6.59
CA LEU A 13 -12.45 -7.95 -7.37
C LEU A 13 -11.43 -8.59 -8.32
N VAL A 14 -10.63 -9.53 -7.81
CA VAL A 14 -9.60 -10.20 -8.61
C VAL A 14 -10.22 -11.10 -9.67
N SER A 15 -11.30 -11.80 -9.36
CA SER A 15 -12.01 -12.65 -10.33
C SER A 15 -12.62 -11.82 -11.45
N HIS A 16 -13.23 -10.67 -11.14
CA HIS A 16 -13.75 -9.74 -12.13
C HIS A 16 -12.62 -9.15 -13.00
N ALA A 17 -11.55 -8.65 -12.38
CA ALA A 17 -10.41 -8.08 -13.09
C ALA A 17 -9.73 -9.11 -14.03
N ARG A 18 -9.73 -10.40 -13.67
CA ARG A 18 -9.20 -11.49 -14.50
C ARG A 18 -9.98 -11.72 -15.80
N THR A 19 -11.22 -11.27 -15.89
CA THR A 19 -11.97 -11.30 -17.17
C THR A 19 -11.36 -10.36 -18.22
N HIS A 20 -10.68 -9.30 -17.78
CA HIS A 20 -9.94 -8.36 -18.64
C HIS A 20 -8.45 -8.70 -18.74
N VAL A 21 -7.84 -9.13 -17.63
CA VAL A 21 -6.42 -9.49 -17.53
C VAL A 21 -6.25 -10.81 -16.78
N SER A 22 -6.31 -11.92 -17.51
CA SER A 22 -6.25 -13.28 -16.95
C SER A 22 -4.95 -13.60 -16.19
N SER A 23 -3.87 -12.86 -16.44
CA SER A 23 -2.57 -13.03 -15.78
C SER A 23 -2.45 -12.36 -14.41
N LEU A 24 -3.50 -11.68 -13.92
CA LEU A 24 -3.50 -11.05 -12.60
C LEU A 24 -3.33 -12.10 -11.48
N ALA A 25 -2.32 -11.90 -10.66
CA ALA A 25 -2.09 -12.64 -9.43
C ALA A 25 -2.56 -11.81 -8.23
N ALA A 26 -3.32 -12.43 -7.32
CA ALA A 26 -3.71 -11.80 -6.06
C ALA A 26 -2.48 -11.57 -5.17
N MET A 27 -2.50 -10.49 -4.39
CA MET A 27 -1.50 -10.25 -3.34
C MET A 27 -1.77 -11.16 -2.14
N GLU A 28 -0.69 -11.65 -1.53
CA GLU A 28 -0.76 -12.47 -0.30
C GLU A 28 -0.55 -11.63 0.97
N GLU A 29 0.16 -10.51 0.84
CA GLU A 29 0.43 -9.55 1.91
C GLU A 29 0.05 -8.14 1.48
N PHE A 30 -0.60 -7.41 2.39
CA PHE A 30 -1.14 -6.07 2.16
C PHE A 30 -0.37 -5.06 3.00
N HIS A 31 -0.04 -3.92 2.40
CA HIS A 31 0.65 -2.82 3.06
C HIS A 31 0.36 -1.49 2.35
N LEU A 32 0.61 -0.39 3.05
CA LEU A 32 0.78 0.95 2.48
C LEU A 32 2.27 1.28 2.47
N SER A 33 2.81 1.67 1.31
CA SER A 33 4.20 2.09 1.22
C SER A 33 4.40 3.48 1.84
N LEU A 34 5.45 3.64 2.65
CA LEU A 34 5.88 4.92 3.25
C LEU A 34 7.27 5.36 2.75
N SER A 35 7.88 4.58 1.85
CA SER A 35 9.15 4.89 1.22
C SER A 35 9.17 4.29 -0.19
N GLN A 36 10.10 4.77 -1.01
CA GLN A 36 10.51 4.04 -2.22
C GLN A 36 11.34 2.80 -1.85
N CYS A 37 11.55 1.90 -2.81
CA CYS A 37 12.56 0.85 -2.68
C CYS A 37 13.95 1.46 -2.87
N VAL A 38 14.72 1.55 -1.78
CA VAL A 38 16.06 2.15 -1.76
C VAL A 38 17.13 1.12 -1.46
N VAL A 39 18.36 1.38 -1.92
CA VAL A 39 19.50 0.48 -1.67
C VAL A 39 20.28 0.98 -0.46
N LEU A 40 20.24 0.23 0.64
CA LEU A 40 20.94 0.53 1.87
C LEU A 40 22.16 -0.39 2.05
N ARG A 41 23.30 0.17 2.45
CA ARG A 41 24.50 -0.61 2.78
C ARG A 41 24.26 -1.48 4.01
N TYR A 42 24.79 -2.70 4.00
CA TYR A 42 24.55 -3.67 5.09
C TYR A 42 24.88 -3.11 6.48
N HIS A 43 26.01 -2.42 6.64
CA HIS A 43 26.43 -1.84 7.92
C HIS A 43 25.54 -0.67 8.40
N TRP A 44 24.68 -0.12 7.55
CA TRP A 44 23.74 0.95 7.89
C TRP A 44 22.36 0.44 8.29
N ILE A 45 22.04 -0.85 8.09
CA ILE A 45 20.71 -1.41 8.42
C ILE A 45 20.36 -1.17 9.89
N GLU A 46 21.25 -1.53 10.82
CA GLU A 46 20.98 -1.38 12.26
C GLU A 46 20.87 0.08 12.71
N PRO A 47 21.81 0.99 12.33
CA PRO A 47 21.64 2.42 12.58
C PRO A 47 20.34 2.98 11.99
N PHE A 48 20.00 2.65 10.75
CA PHE A 48 18.81 3.14 10.06
C PHE A 48 17.52 2.73 10.77
N VAL A 49 17.40 1.44 11.11
CA VAL A 49 16.26 0.89 11.86
C VAL A 49 16.13 1.53 13.24
N ARG A 50 17.25 1.81 13.92
CA ARG A 50 17.24 2.51 15.21
C ARG A 50 16.68 3.92 15.08
N ARG A 51 17.10 4.67 14.05
CA ARG A 51 16.61 6.03 13.77
C ARG A 51 15.13 6.03 13.42
N LEU A 52 14.68 5.09 12.59
CA LEU A 52 13.24 4.88 12.33
C LEU A 52 12.48 4.62 13.63
N LYS A 53 12.95 3.70 14.48
CA LYS A 53 12.29 3.38 15.75
C LYS A 53 12.13 4.61 16.64
N GLU A 54 13.18 5.41 16.78
CA GLU A 54 13.17 6.61 17.62
C GLU A 54 12.17 7.66 17.12
N ARG A 55 12.14 7.89 15.79
CA ARG A 55 11.24 8.88 15.16
C ARG A 55 9.79 8.44 15.17
N LEU A 56 9.53 7.15 14.92
CA LEU A 56 8.19 6.60 14.82
C LEU A 56 7.56 6.26 16.18
N ALA A 57 8.35 6.24 17.27
CA ALA A 57 7.88 5.84 18.59
C ALA A 57 6.76 6.72 19.16
N ALA A 58 6.56 7.94 18.67
CA ALA A 58 5.54 8.86 19.17
C ALA A 58 4.18 8.75 18.43
N PHE A 59 4.11 8.02 17.33
CA PHE A 59 2.89 7.92 16.53
C PHE A 59 1.88 6.99 17.18
N HIS A 60 0.63 7.43 17.16
CA HIS A 60 -0.51 6.67 17.65
C HIS A 60 -1.16 5.90 16.51
N ARG A 61 -1.87 4.84 16.86
CA ARG A 61 -2.73 4.11 15.94
C ARG A 61 -3.77 5.05 15.36
N PHE A 62 -4.05 4.88 14.08
CA PHE A 62 -5.00 5.70 13.33
C PHE A 62 -5.78 4.82 12.36
N PHE A 63 -6.84 5.38 11.79
CA PHE A 63 -7.63 4.71 10.77
C PHE A 63 -7.39 5.38 9.42
N CYS A 64 -7.33 4.57 8.37
CA CYS A 64 -7.52 5.03 7.00
C CYS A 64 -8.79 4.43 6.42
N VAL A 65 -9.36 5.11 5.44
CA VAL A 65 -10.36 4.52 4.54
C VAL A 65 -9.69 4.32 3.19
N ALA A 66 -9.71 3.09 2.68
CA ALA A 66 -9.15 2.74 1.37
C ALA A 66 -10.24 2.09 0.51
N ASP A 67 -10.99 2.91 -0.22
CA ASP A 67 -12.22 2.52 -0.92
C ASP A 67 -12.25 2.91 -2.40
N GLN A 68 -11.22 3.61 -2.90
CA GLN A 68 -11.16 4.02 -4.30
C GLN A 68 -10.31 3.03 -5.10
N VAL A 69 -10.92 2.28 -6.01
CA VAL A 69 -10.22 1.37 -6.90
C VAL A 69 -9.38 2.17 -7.89
N LYS A 70 -8.10 1.84 -8.00
CA LYS A 70 -7.16 2.51 -8.90
C LYS A 70 -6.13 1.55 -9.47
N VAL A 71 -5.68 1.85 -10.68
CA VAL A 71 -4.65 1.09 -11.39
C VAL A 71 -3.33 1.84 -11.26
N TYR A 72 -2.29 1.11 -10.87
CA TYR A 72 -0.94 1.64 -10.71
C TYR A 72 0.03 0.90 -11.63
N THR A 73 1.10 1.56 -12.02
CA THR A 73 2.26 0.90 -12.62
C THR A 73 3.49 1.25 -11.79
N ASN A 74 4.46 0.34 -11.74
CA ASN A 74 5.77 0.74 -11.23
C ASN A 74 6.45 1.70 -12.21
N GLU A 75 7.45 2.44 -11.74
CA GLU A 75 8.10 3.52 -12.49
C GLU A 75 8.59 3.09 -13.88
N ASN A 76 9.13 1.88 -14.02
CA ASN A 76 9.62 1.33 -15.28
C ASN A 76 8.55 0.58 -16.10
N LYS A 77 7.27 0.63 -15.68
CA LYS A 77 6.12 0.02 -16.37
C LYS A 77 6.28 -1.48 -16.66
N THR A 78 7.05 -2.18 -15.83
CA THR A 78 7.22 -3.63 -15.92
C THR A 78 6.20 -4.40 -15.10
N ARG A 79 5.42 -3.71 -14.26
CA ARG A 79 4.35 -4.27 -13.43
C ARG A 79 3.16 -3.32 -13.40
N THR A 80 1.98 -3.91 -13.46
CA THR A 80 0.70 -3.21 -13.23
C THR A 80 0.07 -3.78 -11.97
N PHE A 81 -0.51 -2.92 -11.13
CA PHE A 81 -1.17 -3.25 -9.88
C PHE A 81 -2.61 -2.74 -9.90
N LEU A 82 -3.52 -3.56 -9.39
CA LEU A 82 -4.85 -3.13 -8.97
C LEU A 82 -4.78 -2.85 -7.46
N GLY A 83 -5.23 -1.68 -7.02
CA GLY A 83 -5.20 -1.33 -5.60
C GLY A 83 -6.37 -0.48 -5.15
N LEU A 84 -6.47 -0.31 -3.83
CA LEU A 84 -7.40 0.60 -3.16
C LEU A 84 -6.63 1.82 -2.66
N GLU A 85 -6.91 2.99 -3.22
CA GLU A 85 -6.38 4.28 -2.80
C GLU A 85 -7.03 4.75 -1.50
N VAL A 86 -6.22 5.36 -0.64
CA VAL A 86 -6.66 5.96 0.62
C VAL A 86 -7.40 7.27 0.36
N SER A 87 -8.69 7.29 0.68
CA SER A 87 -9.56 8.46 0.59
C SER A 87 -9.62 9.28 1.88
N ALA A 88 -9.41 8.65 3.04
CA ALA A 88 -9.33 9.32 4.35
C ALA A 88 -8.17 8.77 5.19
N GLY A 89 -7.55 9.63 6.02
CA GLY A 89 -6.34 9.30 6.79
C GLY A 89 -5.02 9.74 6.11
N HIS A 90 -5.12 10.45 4.99
CA HIS A 90 -3.97 10.89 4.19
C HIS A 90 -3.03 11.83 4.97
N PHE A 91 -3.56 12.69 5.84
CA PHE A 91 -2.75 13.59 6.67
C PHE A 91 -1.80 12.82 7.60
N GLN A 92 -2.31 11.80 8.30
CA GLN A 92 -1.51 10.97 9.21
C GLN A 92 -0.41 10.21 8.44
N LEU A 93 -0.73 9.73 7.23
CA LEU A 93 0.26 9.08 6.35
C LEU A 93 1.35 10.04 5.90
N LEU A 94 1.01 11.30 5.58
CA LEU A 94 1.99 12.33 5.24
C LEU A 94 2.89 12.68 6.44
N GLU A 95 2.36 12.76 7.66
CA GLU A 95 3.18 12.96 8.85
C GLU A 95 4.16 11.80 9.07
N LEU A 96 3.71 10.56 8.87
CA LEU A 96 4.57 9.38 8.91
C LEU A 96 5.65 9.41 7.84
N VAL A 97 5.28 9.70 6.59
CA VAL A 97 6.23 9.84 5.48
C VAL A 97 7.24 10.94 5.80
N SER A 98 6.82 12.08 6.34
CA SER A 98 7.74 13.16 6.71
C SER A 98 8.80 12.72 7.72
N GLU A 99 8.47 11.86 8.68
CA GLU A 99 9.49 11.33 9.61
C GLU A 99 10.35 10.22 8.99
N VAL A 100 9.79 9.40 8.10
CA VAL A 100 10.56 8.41 7.33
C VAL A 100 11.54 9.12 6.40
N ASP A 101 11.12 10.17 5.70
CA ASP A 101 11.92 10.97 4.78
C ASP A 101 13.09 11.63 5.50
N ARG A 102 12.89 12.17 6.70
CA ARG A 102 14.00 12.69 7.53
C ARG A 102 15.05 11.62 7.82
N VAL A 103 14.65 10.38 8.05
CA VAL A 103 15.59 9.27 8.26
C VAL A 103 16.23 8.83 6.94
N LEU A 104 15.52 8.88 5.81
CA LEU A 104 16.11 8.61 4.50
C LEU A 104 17.20 9.66 4.17
N GLU A 105 16.92 10.94 4.41
CA GLU A 105 17.86 12.05 4.22
C GLU A 105 19.10 11.93 5.11
N GLU A 106 18.95 11.52 6.39
CA GLU A 106 20.08 11.24 7.30
C GLU A 106 21.08 10.20 6.75
N PHE A 107 20.64 9.38 5.78
CA PHE A 107 21.41 8.30 5.16
C PHE A 107 21.66 8.53 3.65
N ASP A 108 21.47 9.76 3.16
CA ASP A 108 21.64 10.13 1.74
C ASP A 108 20.79 9.26 0.78
N LEU A 109 19.59 8.86 1.22
CA LEU A 109 18.65 8.06 0.43
C LEU A 109 17.54 8.94 -0.17
N PRO A 110 16.97 8.55 -1.33
CA PRO A 110 15.87 9.30 -1.91
C PRO A 110 14.63 9.22 -1.02
N THR A 111 13.95 10.36 -0.87
CA THR A 111 12.70 10.52 -0.14
C THR A 111 11.50 9.96 -0.92
N PHE A 112 10.32 10.01 -0.32
CA PHE A 112 9.09 9.53 -0.95
C PHE A 112 8.68 10.36 -2.18
N TYR A 113 7.66 9.88 -2.89
CA TYR A 113 7.16 10.55 -4.09
C TYR A 113 6.60 11.95 -3.74
N LYS A 114 6.88 12.94 -4.60
CA LYS A 114 6.43 14.32 -4.39
C LYS A 114 4.91 14.48 -4.31
N ASP A 115 4.19 13.69 -5.10
CA ASP A 115 2.73 13.61 -5.11
C ASP A 115 2.32 12.18 -4.72
N PRO A 116 2.25 11.88 -3.41
CA PRO A 116 2.04 10.53 -2.93
C PRO A 116 0.60 10.08 -3.12
N SER A 117 0.42 8.91 -3.75
CA SER A 117 -0.83 8.19 -3.78
C SER A 117 -0.70 6.95 -2.90
N PHE A 118 -1.19 7.04 -1.65
CA PHE A 118 -1.18 5.92 -0.72
C PHE A 118 -2.24 4.90 -1.11
N HIS A 119 -1.85 3.65 -1.27
CA HIS A 119 -2.75 2.59 -1.72
C HIS A 119 -2.32 1.21 -1.26
N ILE A 120 -3.31 0.33 -1.12
CA ILE A 120 -3.11 -1.08 -0.82
C ILE A 120 -3.18 -1.83 -2.15
N SER A 121 -2.07 -2.45 -2.56
CA SER A 121 -2.08 -3.34 -3.72
C SER A 121 -2.88 -4.61 -3.41
N LEU A 122 -3.86 -4.92 -4.27
CA LEU A 122 -4.72 -6.10 -4.17
C LEU A 122 -4.28 -7.22 -5.12
N ALA A 123 -3.85 -6.85 -6.32
CA ALA A 123 -3.38 -7.79 -7.33
C ALA A 123 -2.35 -7.14 -8.25
N TRP A 124 -1.58 -7.97 -8.96
CA TRP A 124 -0.53 -7.49 -9.86
C TRP A 124 -0.34 -8.41 -11.06
N CYS A 125 0.23 -7.87 -12.14
CA CYS A 125 0.65 -8.62 -13.31
C CYS A 125 1.93 -8.05 -13.94
N VAL A 126 2.55 -8.84 -14.84
CA VAL A 126 3.75 -8.44 -15.57
C VAL A 126 3.38 -7.59 -16.79
N GLY A 127 4.14 -6.50 -16.99
CA GLY A 127 3.97 -5.54 -18.08
C GLY A 127 3.05 -4.39 -17.71
N ASP A 128 2.93 -3.44 -18.64
CA ASP A 128 1.97 -2.35 -18.60
C ASP A 128 0.65 -2.80 -19.24
N LEU A 129 -0.29 -3.20 -18.39
CA LEU A 129 -1.65 -3.58 -18.77
C LEU A 129 -2.67 -2.59 -18.20
N SER A 130 -2.22 -1.39 -17.82
CA SER A 130 -3.07 -0.33 -17.26
C SER A 130 -4.27 -0.04 -18.14
N GLY A 131 -4.05 0.17 -19.43
CA GLY A 131 -5.13 0.45 -20.39
C GLY A 131 -6.17 -0.67 -20.57
N LYS A 132 -5.92 -1.90 -20.09
CA LYS A 132 -6.92 -2.98 -20.07
C LYS A 132 -7.80 -2.98 -18.81
N LEU A 133 -7.28 -2.44 -17.72
CA LEU A 133 -7.94 -2.38 -16.42
C LEU A 133 -8.60 -1.02 -16.19
N GLU A 134 -8.11 0.05 -16.83
CA GLU A 134 -8.74 1.36 -16.83
C GLU A 134 -10.08 1.38 -17.59
N GLY A 135 -10.83 2.46 -17.47
CA GLY A 135 -12.11 2.64 -18.15
C GLY A 135 -13.21 1.78 -17.56
N GLN A 136 -13.88 0.98 -18.39
CA GLN A 136 -15.06 0.20 -17.99
C GLN A 136 -14.75 -0.80 -16.87
N CYS A 137 -13.62 -1.52 -16.97
CA CYS A 137 -13.24 -2.50 -15.95
C CYS A 137 -13.09 -1.82 -14.57
N LEU A 138 -12.42 -0.67 -14.52
CA LEU A 138 -12.24 0.10 -13.28
C LEU A 138 -13.57 0.56 -12.68
N GLN A 139 -14.51 1.02 -13.51
CA GLN A 139 -15.84 1.45 -13.06
C GLN A 139 -16.66 0.27 -12.50
N GLU A 140 -16.58 -0.90 -13.14
CA GLU A 140 -17.24 -2.11 -12.65
C GLU A 140 -16.64 -2.59 -11.33
N LEU A 141 -15.30 -2.55 -11.19
CA LEU A 141 -14.61 -2.87 -9.95
C LEU A 141 -14.99 -1.90 -8.82
N GLN A 142 -15.08 -0.60 -9.11
CA GLN A 142 -15.57 0.37 -8.13
C GLN A 142 -17.02 0.06 -7.73
N GLY A 143 -17.89 -0.31 -8.68
CA GLY A 143 -19.26 -0.74 -8.40
C GLY A 143 -19.33 -1.97 -7.50
N ILE A 144 -18.37 -2.91 -7.60
CA ILE A 144 -18.25 -4.05 -6.68
C ILE A 144 -17.90 -3.57 -5.27
N VAL A 145 -16.94 -2.64 -5.13
CA VAL A 145 -16.57 -2.07 -3.82
C VAL A 145 -17.73 -1.33 -3.18
N ASP A 146 -18.39 -0.45 -3.94
CA ASP A 146 -19.50 0.38 -3.47
C ASP A 146 -20.74 -0.47 -3.09
N GLY A 147 -20.97 -1.56 -3.82
CA GLY A 147 -22.08 -2.49 -3.60
C GLY A 147 -21.82 -3.59 -2.57
N PHE A 148 -20.59 -3.71 -2.05
CA PHE A 148 -20.24 -4.74 -1.07
C PHE A 148 -20.84 -4.39 0.30
N GLU A 149 -21.48 -5.37 0.95
CA GLU A 149 -22.12 -5.18 2.25
C GLU A 149 -21.09 -4.72 3.30
N ASP A 150 -21.44 -3.71 4.09
CA ASP A 150 -20.56 -3.11 5.11
C ASP A 150 -19.19 -2.61 4.61
N SER A 151 -19.04 -2.33 3.30
CA SER A 151 -17.77 -1.86 2.70
C SER A 151 -17.15 -0.65 3.43
N ALA A 152 -17.98 0.31 3.85
CA ALA A 152 -17.54 1.49 4.60
C ALA A 152 -16.87 1.16 5.95
N LEU A 153 -17.29 0.08 6.61
CA LEU A 153 -16.68 -0.40 7.86
C LEU A 153 -15.50 -1.31 7.56
N LEU A 154 -15.63 -2.19 6.57
CA LEU A 154 -14.61 -3.15 6.17
C LEU A 154 -13.31 -2.46 5.70
N LEU A 155 -13.46 -1.39 4.93
CA LEU A 155 -12.36 -0.63 4.32
C LEU A 155 -11.85 0.51 5.21
N ARG A 156 -12.45 0.68 6.40
CA ARG A 156 -11.93 1.52 7.47
C ARG A 156 -10.91 0.73 8.30
N LEU A 157 -9.66 0.77 7.86
CA LEU A 157 -8.58 -0.07 8.36
C LEU A 157 -7.84 0.60 9.54
N PRO A 158 -7.75 -0.06 10.71
CA PRO A 158 -6.85 0.36 11.77
C PRO A 158 -5.40 0.04 11.39
N TRP A 159 -4.53 1.04 11.48
CA TRP A 159 -3.09 0.85 11.34
C TRP A 159 -2.44 0.73 12.72
N GLU A 160 -1.75 -0.38 12.94
CA GLU A 160 -1.26 -0.79 14.25
C GLU A 160 0.26 -0.84 14.35
N GLU A 161 0.93 -0.97 13.22
CA GLU A 161 2.38 -1.10 13.15
C GLU A 161 2.91 -0.58 11.82
N ILE A 162 4.17 -0.16 11.86
CA ILE A 162 4.98 0.15 10.69
C ILE A 162 6.04 -0.93 10.57
N ARG A 163 6.36 -1.37 9.34
CA ARG A 163 7.42 -2.35 9.09
C ARG A 163 8.49 -1.79 8.16
N CYS A 164 9.75 -2.04 8.49
CA CYS A 164 10.88 -1.87 7.58
C CYS A 164 11.36 -3.25 7.12
N LYS A 165 11.41 -3.45 5.80
CA LYS A 165 11.99 -4.64 5.18
C LYS A 165 13.32 -4.28 4.54
N SER A 166 14.39 -4.97 4.93
CA SER A 166 15.73 -4.79 4.35
C SER A 166 16.29 -6.16 3.96
N GLY A 167 16.26 -6.46 2.66
CA GLY A 167 16.57 -7.80 2.14
C GLY A 167 15.58 -8.83 2.69
N ASN A 168 16.10 -9.83 3.41
CA ASN A 168 15.30 -10.86 4.08
C ASN A 168 14.97 -10.52 5.55
N LYS A 169 15.47 -9.40 6.08
CA LYS A 169 15.20 -8.97 7.47
C LYS A 169 13.95 -8.09 7.52
N HIS A 170 13.16 -8.30 8.56
CA HIS A 170 11.94 -7.52 8.84
C HIS A 170 12.05 -6.91 10.24
N PHE A 171 11.71 -5.64 10.36
CA PHE A 171 11.71 -4.89 11.60
C PHE A 171 10.34 -4.24 11.79
N SER A 172 9.69 -4.46 12.92
CA SER A 172 8.37 -3.90 13.23
C SER A 172 8.45 -2.81 14.29
N PHE A 173 7.65 -1.77 14.11
CA PHE A 173 7.52 -0.63 15.00
C PHE A 173 6.02 -0.47 15.35
N PRO A 174 5.57 -0.93 16.53
CA PRO A 174 4.17 -0.79 16.91
C PRO A 174 3.81 0.68 17.13
N LEU A 175 2.62 1.05 16.68
CA LEU A 175 2.00 2.34 16.96
C LEU A 175 1.33 2.32 18.33
N ARG A 176 1.29 3.48 19.01
CA ARG A 176 0.72 3.61 20.37
C ARG A 176 -0.80 3.55 20.40
#